data_AF-A0A9N9J2I6-F1
#
_entry.id   AF-A0A9N9J2I6-F1
#
_cell.length_a   1.000
_cell.length_b   1.000
_cell.length_c   1.000
_cell.angle_alpha   90.00
_cell.angle_beta   90.00
_cell.angle_gamma   90.00
#
_symmetry.space_group_name_H-M   'P 1'
#
loop_
_entity.id
_entity.type
_entity.pdbx_description
1 polymer ?
#
loop_
_entity_poly.entity_id
_entity_poly.type
_entity_poly.pdbx_seq_one_letter_code
_entity_poly.pdbx_strand_id
1 'polypeptide(L)'
;NAASQDNEALYELHPMQVKCVYDEVVQNDEAYQNKLVIYRSIHRRKVTIEPGNKVVVASDFDNNQKTQKRKLEQTCSITGKVVSVCSNNRTVRVDVDGEIKNFAAKNLKKL
;
A
#
# COMPACT_ATOMS: atom_id res chain seq x y z
N ASN A 1 39.80 56.62 -5.45
CA ASN A 1 39.13 55.92 -4.33
C ASN A 1 37.77 55.31 -4.67
N ALA A 2 37.08 55.68 -5.77
CA ALA A 2 35.80 55.07 -6.15
C ALA A 2 35.92 53.60 -6.64
N ALA A 3 36.90 53.27 -7.48
CA ALA A 3 37.09 51.92 -8.04
C ALA A 3 37.46 50.83 -7.02
N SER A 4 37.85 51.20 -5.80
CA SER A 4 38.14 50.27 -4.70
C SER A 4 36.86 49.83 -3.99
N GLN A 5 35.88 50.74 -3.87
CA GLN A 5 34.61 50.48 -3.18
C GLN A 5 33.68 49.60 -4.01
N ASP A 6 33.73 49.73 -5.34
CA ASP A 6 32.91 48.93 -6.26
C ASP A 6 33.33 47.44 -6.28
N ASN A 7 34.63 47.16 -6.09
CA ASN A 7 35.15 45.78 -6.01
C ASN A 7 34.82 45.11 -4.67
N GLU A 8 34.80 45.87 -3.58
CA GLU A 8 34.44 45.39 -2.24
C GLU A 8 32.96 44.99 -2.19
N ALA A 9 32.07 45.82 -2.76
CA ALA A 9 30.65 45.53 -2.86
C ALA A 9 30.34 44.28 -3.72
N LEU A 10 31.09 44.07 -4.82
CA LEU A 10 30.99 42.86 -5.65
C LEU A 10 31.45 41.60 -4.90
N TYR A 11 32.47 41.72 -4.06
CA TYR A 11 33.00 40.63 -3.25
C TYR A 11 32.03 40.19 -2.15
N GLU A 12 31.23 41.11 -1.62
CA GLU A 12 30.18 40.82 -0.62
C GLU A 12 28.87 40.32 -1.26
N LEU A 13 28.58 40.75 -2.49
CA LEU A 13 27.36 40.35 -3.22
C LEU A 13 27.43 38.88 -3.67
N HIS A 14 28.59 38.42 -4.13
CA HIS A 14 28.79 37.07 -4.63
C HIS A 14 28.45 35.96 -3.60
N PRO A 15 28.98 35.98 -2.35
CA PRO A 15 28.63 34.97 -1.35
C PRO A 15 27.15 35.04 -0.95
N MET A 16 26.52 36.21 -0.98
CA MET A 16 25.07 36.33 -0.76
C MET A 16 24.26 35.65 -1.87
N GLN A 17 24.64 35.85 -3.13
CA GLN A 17 23.99 35.19 -4.27
C GLN A 17 24.16 33.67 -4.22
N VAL A 18 25.37 33.18 -3.90
CA VAL A 18 25.64 31.75 -3.72
C VAL A 18 24.75 31.18 -2.61
N LYS A 19 24.62 31.88 -1.47
CA LYS A 19 23.76 31.44 -0.38
C LYS A 19 22.28 31.37 -0.78
N CYS A 20 21.77 32.37 -1.49
CA CYS A 20 20.39 32.35 -2.00
C CYS A 20 20.13 31.13 -2.90
N VAL A 21 21.06 30.78 -3.79
CA VAL A 21 20.93 29.61 -4.66
C VAL A 21 20.94 28.31 -3.83
N TYR A 22 21.80 28.21 -2.82
CA TYR A 22 21.81 27.04 -1.93
C TYR A 22 20.49 26.89 -1.17
N ASP A 23 19.96 27.96 -0.59
CA ASP A 23 18.71 27.95 0.15
C ASP A 23 17.54 27.54 -0.77
N GLU A 24 17.53 28.01 -2.02
CA GLU A 24 16.52 27.63 -3.03
C GLU A 24 16.62 26.15 -3.43
N VAL A 25 17.83 25.61 -3.59
CA VAL A 25 18.04 24.18 -3.89
C VAL A 25 17.55 23.32 -2.73
N VAL A 26 17.83 23.70 -1.49
CA VAL A 26 17.37 22.96 -0.30
C VAL A 26 15.84 22.96 -0.21
N GLN A 27 15.19 24.11 -0.40
CA GLN A 27 13.72 24.20 -0.40
C GLN A 27 13.09 23.36 -1.52
N ASN A 28 13.70 23.35 -2.71
CA ASN A 28 13.23 22.55 -3.83
C ASN A 28 13.40 21.05 -3.59
N ASP A 29 14.50 20.63 -2.96
CA ASP A 29 14.75 19.23 -2.63
C ASP A 29 13.76 18.73 -1.58
N GLU A 30 13.47 19.51 -0.54
CA GLU A 30 12.42 19.20 0.45
C GLU A 30 11.04 19.08 -0.20
N ALA A 31 10.70 19.99 -1.12
CA ALA A 31 9.44 19.92 -1.87
C ALA A 31 9.37 18.69 -2.78
N TYR A 32 10.49 18.29 -3.38
CA TYR A 32 10.59 17.10 -4.22
C TYR A 32 10.49 15.80 -3.40
N GLN A 33 11.18 15.72 -2.26
CA GLN A 33 11.08 14.61 -1.32
C GLN A 33 9.66 14.44 -0.79
N ASN A 34 8.98 15.54 -0.45
CA ASN A 34 7.57 15.49 -0.02
C ASN A 34 6.64 14.96 -1.11
N LYS A 35 6.85 15.33 -2.39
CA LYS A 35 6.14 14.72 -3.52
C LYS A 35 6.42 13.21 -3.58
N LEU A 36 7.67 12.78 -3.46
CA LEU A 36 8.02 11.36 -3.49
C LEU A 36 7.42 10.56 -2.31
N VAL A 37 7.32 11.15 -1.13
CA VAL A 37 6.75 10.51 0.07
C VAL A 37 5.23 10.42 -0.03
N ILE A 38 4.55 11.47 -0.51
CA ILE A 38 3.09 11.49 -0.70
C ILE A 38 2.67 10.55 -1.85
N TYR A 39 3.45 10.49 -2.93
CA TYR A 39 3.23 9.59 -4.07
C TYR A 39 3.97 8.26 -3.96
N ARG A 40 4.24 7.76 -2.75
CA ARG A 40 4.30 6.31 -2.60
C ARG A 40 2.91 5.82 -2.99
N SER A 41 2.78 5.40 -4.25
CA SER A 41 1.63 4.69 -4.78
C SER A 41 1.56 3.35 -4.05
N ILE A 42 1.16 3.41 -2.78
CA ILE A 42 0.78 2.24 -2.04
C ILE A 42 -0.54 1.88 -2.70
N HIS A 43 -0.47 0.95 -3.67
CA HIS A 43 -1.64 0.25 -4.18
C HIS A 43 -2.27 -0.49 -3.00
N ARG A 44 -3.00 0.25 -2.16
CA ARG A 44 -3.81 -0.30 -1.09
C ARG A 44 -4.98 -0.95 -1.79
N ARG A 45 -4.94 -2.27 -1.93
CA ARG A 45 -6.12 -3.02 -2.32
C ARG A 45 -7.22 -2.69 -1.31
N LYS A 46 -8.39 -2.32 -1.80
CA LYS A 46 -9.57 -2.05 -0.98
C LYS A 46 -9.80 -3.27 -0.08
N VAL A 47 -9.81 -3.06 1.24
CA VAL A 47 -10.04 -4.13 2.21
C VAL A 47 -11.53 -4.45 2.16
N THR A 48 -11.89 -5.52 1.46
CA THR A 48 -13.30 -5.91 1.28
C THR A 48 -13.87 -6.65 2.50
N ILE A 49 -12.99 -7.14 3.39
CA ILE A 49 -13.35 -8.05 4.48
C ILE A 49 -12.63 -7.58 5.75
N GLU A 50 -13.38 -7.37 6.82
CA GLU A 50 -12.89 -6.94 8.13
C GLU A 50 -13.16 -8.03 9.19
N PRO A 51 -12.37 -8.06 10.28
CA PRO A 51 -12.67 -8.87 11.46
C PRO A 51 -14.12 -8.67 11.93
N GLY A 52 -14.79 -9.76 12.27
CA GLY A 52 -16.18 -9.77 12.70
C GLY A 52 -17.21 -9.98 11.59
N ASN A 53 -16.85 -9.78 10.32
CA ASN A 53 -17.77 -10.04 9.21
C ASN A 53 -18.14 -11.53 9.11
N LYS A 54 -19.40 -11.81 8.79
CA LYS A 54 -19.82 -13.14 8.33
C LYS A 54 -19.49 -13.27 6.85
N VAL A 55 -18.86 -14.38 6.48
CA VAL A 55 -18.43 -14.65 5.12
C VAL A 55 -18.88 -16.04 4.68
N VAL A 56 -19.19 -16.17 3.40
CA VAL A 56 -19.29 -17.44 2.70
C VAL A 56 -17.93 -17.74 2.09
N VAL A 57 -17.40 -18.91 2.41
CA VAL A 57 -16.26 -19.51 1.74
C VAL A 57 -16.80 -20.14 0.45
N ALA A 58 -16.39 -19.60 -0.69
CA ALA A 58 -16.65 -20.20 -1.98
C ALA A 58 -15.91 -21.54 -2.06
N SER A 59 -16.55 -22.54 -2.65
CA SER A 59 -15.93 -23.84 -2.96
C SER A 59 -14.63 -23.61 -3.74
N ASP A 60 -13.55 -24.27 -3.32
CA ASP A 60 -12.28 -24.17 -4.03
C ASP A 60 -12.47 -24.73 -5.44
N PHE A 61 -12.19 -23.92 -6.45
CA PHE A 61 -12.20 -24.39 -7.83
C PHE A 61 -11.01 -25.35 -7.96
N ASP A 62 -11.33 -26.64 -8.05
CA ASP A 62 -10.40 -27.77 -8.14
C ASP A 62 -9.10 -27.45 -8.91
N ASN A 63 -7.95 -27.55 -8.23
CA ASN A 63 -6.61 -27.41 -8.80
C ASN A 63 -6.03 -28.77 -9.24
N ASN A 64 -6.84 -29.76 -9.59
CA ASN A 64 -6.34 -30.96 -10.24
C ASN A 64 -5.88 -30.65 -11.68
N GLN A 65 -4.58 -30.40 -11.82
CA GLN A 65 -3.94 -30.04 -13.08
C GLN A 65 -4.12 -31.09 -14.18
N LYS A 66 -4.38 -32.36 -13.82
CA LYS A 66 -4.51 -33.47 -14.77
C LYS A 66 -5.90 -33.59 -15.41
N THR A 67 -6.96 -33.25 -14.70
CA THR A 67 -8.32 -33.52 -15.19
C THR A 67 -9.09 -32.26 -15.58
N GLN A 68 -8.78 -31.09 -15.00
CA GLN A 68 -9.56 -29.85 -15.17
C GLN A 68 -11.09 -30.06 -15.07
N LYS A 69 -11.54 -31.15 -14.43
CA LYS A 69 -12.95 -31.49 -14.34
C LYS A 69 -13.51 -30.83 -13.10
N ARG A 70 -14.64 -30.16 -13.27
CA ARG A 70 -15.42 -29.61 -12.15
C ARG A 70 -15.88 -30.78 -11.30
N LYS A 71 -15.55 -30.82 -10.01
CA LYS A 71 -16.35 -31.63 -9.08
C LYS A 71 -17.76 -31.03 -9.07
N LEU A 72 -18.74 -31.81 -9.52
CA LEU A 72 -20.18 -31.51 -9.43
C LEU A 72 -20.67 -31.64 -7.98
N GLU A 73 -19.84 -31.32 -7.00
CA GLU A 73 -20.27 -31.35 -5.61
C GLU A 73 -20.80 -29.97 -5.29
N GLN A 74 -22.12 -29.98 -5.12
CA GLN A 74 -22.97 -29.10 -4.33
C GLN A 74 -22.26 -27.89 -3.75
N THR A 75 -22.84 -26.73 -3.99
CA THR A 75 -22.58 -25.41 -3.40
C THR A 75 -22.48 -25.49 -1.87
N CYS A 76 -21.42 -26.09 -1.34
CA CYS A 76 -21.09 -26.13 0.07
C CYS A 76 -20.47 -24.77 0.39
N SER A 77 -21.35 -23.78 0.42
CA SER A 77 -21.09 -22.43 0.88
C SER A 77 -20.88 -22.51 2.40
N ILE A 78 -19.69 -22.94 2.82
CA ILE A 78 -19.31 -22.97 4.23
C ILE A 78 -19.34 -21.54 4.73
N THR A 79 -20.12 -21.27 5.78
CA THR A 79 -20.18 -19.95 6.39
C THR A 79 -19.26 -19.88 7.60
N GLY A 80 -18.67 -18.73 7.85
CA GLY A 80 -17.83 -18.53 9.02
C GLY A 80 -17.70 -17.06 9.39
N LYS A 81 -17.08 -16.80 10.54
CA LYS A 81 -16.82 -15.46 11.04
C LYS A 81 -15.35 -15.11 10.88
N VAL A 82 -15.06 -13.94 10.33
CA VAL A 82 -13.68 -13.49 10.16
C VAL A 82 -13.08 -13.16 11.52
N VAL A 83 -11.98 -13.81 11.87
CA VAL A 83 -11.22 -13.54 13.10
C VAL A 83 -10.20 -12.44 12.87
N SER A 84 -9.45 -12.54 11.77
CA SER A 84 -8.39 -11.58 11.45
C SER A 84 -8.02 -11.62 9.97
N VAL A 85 -7.58 -10.49 9.43
CA VAL A 85 -6.97 -10.40 8.10
C VAL A 85 -5.45 -10.39 8.27
N CYS A 86 -4.74 -11.23 7.51
CA CYS A 86 -3.28 -11.26 7.55
C CYS A 86 -2.68 -10.00 6.90
N SER A 87 -1.49 -9.58 7.33
CA SER A 87 -0.80 -8.37 6.87
C SER A 87 -0.53 -8.31 5.36
N ASN A 88 -0.59 -9.44 4.66
CA ASN A 88 -0.47 -9.51 3.20
C ASN A 88 -1.79 -9.22 2.44
N ASN A 89 -2.92 -9.02 3.13
CA ASN A 89 -4.27 -8.84 2.59
C ASN A 89 -4.71 -9.92 1.57
N ARG A 90 -4.03 -11.07 1.55
CA ARG A 90 -4.31 -12.19 0.64
C ARG A 90 -4.95 -13.34 1.37
N THR A 91 -4.64 -13.50 2.66
CA THR A 91 -5.20 -14.54 3.50
C THR A 91 -6.00 -13.95 4.66
N VAL A 92 -7.08 -14.63 5.00
CA VAL A 92 -8.03 -14.26 6.04
C VAL A 92 -8.25 -15.48 6.91
N ARG A 93 -8.20 -15.29 8.24
CA ARG A 93 -8.53 -16.31 9.22
C ARG A 93 -10.02 -16.27 9.48
N VAL A 94 -10.69 -17.39 9.28
CA VAL A 94 -12.14 -17.54 9.46
C VAL A 94 -12.38 -18.66 10.45
N ASP A 95 -13.20 -18.38 11.46
CA ASP A 95 -13.76 -19.37 12.35
C ASP A 95 -14.94 -20.05 11.65
N VAL A 96 -14.79 -21.35 11.42
CA VAL A 96 -15.79 -22.24 10.82
C VAL A 96 -16.05 -23.34 11.83
N ASP A 97 -17.26 -23.37 12.38
CA ASP A 97 -17.72 -24.39 13.32
C ASP A 97 -16.79 -24.61 14.53
N GLY A 98 -16.12 -23.55 15.00
CA GLY A 98 -15.21 -23.59 16.15
C GLY A 98 -13.74 -23.89 15.81
N GLU A 99 -13.43 -24.10 14.52
CA GLU A 99 -12.06 -24.26 14.03
C GLU A 99 -11.61 -23.03 13.23
N ILE A 100 -10.42 -22.51 13.56
CA ILE A 100 -9.82 -21.39 12.82
C ILE A 100 -9.10 -21.94 11.58
N LYS A 101 -9.61 -21.60 10.40
CA LYS A 101 -9.04 -21.98 9.11
C LYS A 101 -8.57 -20.75 8.33
N ASN A 102 -7.52 -20.94 7.54
CA ASN A 102 -6.96 -19.88 6.69
C ASN A 102 -7.53 -20.00 5.28
N PHE A 103 -8.14 -18.93 4.78
CA PHE A 103 -8.69 -18.88 3.42
C PHE A 103 -8.07 -17.72 2.63
N ALA A 104 -8.02 -17.88 1.30
CA ALA A 104 -7.67 -16.79 0.42
C ALA A 104 -8.82 -15.78 0.34
N ALA A 105 -8.52 -14.48 0.47
CA ALA A 105 -9.54 -13.42 0.46
C ALA A 105 -10.40 -13.43 -0.82
N LYS A 106 -9.84 -13.86 -1.96
CA LYS A 106 -10.54 -14.01 -3.24
C LYS A 106 -11.65 -15.07 -3.23
N ASN A 107 -11.54 -16.06 -2.33
CA ASN A 107 -12.49 -17.15 -2.19
C ASN A 107 -13.55 -16.82 -1.12
N LEU A 108 -13.51 -15.64 -0.51
CA LEU A 108 -14.46 -15.22 0.50
C LEU A 108 -15.43 -14.19 -0.10
N LYS A 109 -16.73 -14.36 0.18
CA LYS A 109 -17.76 -13.39 -0.13
C LYS A 109 -18.42 -12.93 1.17
N LYS A 110 -18.55 -11.62 1.34
CA LYS A 110 -19.30 -11.05 2.47
C LYS A 110 -20.78 -11.41 2.31
N LEU A 111 -21.40 -11.87 3.39
CA LEU A 111 -22.85 -12.03 3.51
C LEU A 111 -23.52 -10.70 3.88
#